data_AF-Q5FAI9-F1
#
_entry.id   AF-Q5FAI9-F1
#
_cell.length_a   1.000
_cell.length_b   1.000
_cell.length_c   1.000
_cell.angle_alpha   90.00
_cell.angle_beta   90.00
_cell.angle_gamma   90.00
#
_symmetry.space_group_name_H-M   'P 1'
#
loop_
_entity.id
_entity.type
_entity.pdbx_description
1 polymer ?
#
loop_
_entity_poly.entity_id
_entity_poly.type
_entity_poly.pdbx_seq_one_letter_code
_entity_poly.pdbx_strand_id
1 'polypeptide(L)'
;MPPRLLSGILCCLLTTAPVFAQGQPDAVSAYIQKKKVIVDTSKAELCFADDRQCHPVLIGTATPKGTFGLTLNSTDKPGYGGEVIGFKQEGDFLFALHRVWNQIPSERRNERIASPSVSDRIMTNGCINVSDAVYEKLRHYFVLEVI
;
A
#
# COMPACT_ATOMS: atom_id res chain seq x y z
N MET A 1 49.51 51.00 45.13
CA MET A 1 48.60 49.82 45.12
C MET A 1 48.12 49.59 43.69
N PRO A 2 48.50 48.49 43.01
CA PRO A 2 47.85 48.11 41.76
C PRO A 2 46.75 47.05 42.03
N PRO A 3 45.59 47.10 41.36
CA PRO A 3 44.51 46.15 41.59
C PRO A 3 44.78 44.80 40.92
N ARG A 4 44.35 43.73 41.59
CA ARG A 4 44.50 42.33 41.20
C ARG A 4 43.48 41.95 40.11
N LEU A 5 43.94 41.17 39.13
CA LEU A 5 43.13 40.41 38.18
C LEU A 5 42.20 39.46 38.95
N LEU A 6 40.88 39.63 38.80
CA LEU A 6 39.88 38.64 39.20
C LEU A 6 39.51 37.79 37.99
N SER A 7 39.85 36.51 38.10
CA SER A 7 39.57 35.43 37.17
C SER A 7 38.06 35.22 37.06
N GLY A 8 37.48 35.58 35.91
CA GLY A 8 36.08 35.32 35.58
C GLY A 8 35.91 33.86 35.17
N ILE A 9 35.25 33.09 36.02
CA ILE A 9 34.90 31.68 35.83
C ILE A 9 34.02 31.55 34.57
N LEU A 10 34.56 30.88 33.56
CA LEU A 10 33.88 30.51 32.32
C LEU A 10 32.81 29.46 32.66
N CYS A 11 31.58 29.90 32.85
CA CYS A 11 30.41 29.03 33.00
C CYS A 11 30.06 28.44 31.63
N CYS A 12 30.54 27.23 31.34
CA CYS A 12 30.11 26.44 30.17
C CYS A 12 28.65 26.01 30.34
N LEU A 13 27.73 26.83 29.83
CA LEU A 13 26.34 26.42 29.57
C LEU A 13 26.34 25.46 28.37
N LEU A 14 26.26 24.16 28.65
CA LEU A 14 25.98 23.13 27.66
C LEU A 14 24.54 23.29 27.15
N THR A 15 24.35 24.05 26.09
CA THR A 15 23.08 24.07 25.35
C THR A 15 22.96 22.78 24.56
N THR A 16 22.22 21.80 25.08
CA THR A 16 21.76 20.65 24.29
C THR A 16 20.73 21.15 23.29
N ALA A 17 21.17 21.50 22.08
CA ALA A 17 20.26 21.73 20.97
C ALA A 17 19.54 20.41 20.65
N PRO A 18 18.21 20.39 20.48
CA PRO A 18 17.50 19.19 20.07
C PRO A 18 17.93 18.86 18.63
N VAL A 19 18.59 17.72 18.46
CA VAL A 19 18.80 17.12 17.14
C VAL A 19 17.42 16.68 16.66
N PHE A 20 16.74 17.55 15.90
CA PHE A 20 15.61 17.12 15.10
C PHE A 20 16.17 16.12 14.10
N ALA A 21 15.86 14.84 14.29
CA ALA A 21 16.19 13.78 13.36
C ALA A 21 15.55 14.09 12.01
N GLN A 22 16.29 14.77 11.14
CA GLN A 22 15.92 14.94 9.75
C GLN A 22 16.01 13.56 9.13
N GLY A 23 14.88 12.86 9.03
CA GLY A 23 14.82 11.59 8.31
C GLY A 23 15.44 11.78 6.93
N GLN A 24 16.42 10.94 6.59
CA GLN A 24 17.13 11.03 5.32
C GLN A 24 16.12 10.73 4.20
N PRO A 25 15.83 11.66 3.27
CA PRO A 25 14.80 11.48 2.24
C PRO A 25 14.96 10.18 1.44
N ASP A 26 16.21 9.76 1.24
CA ASP A 26 16.56 8.50 0.57
C ASP A 26 16.07 7.27 1.34
N ALA A 27 16.11 7.29 2.67
CA ALA A 27 15.65 6.19 3.51
C ALA A 27 14.12 6.06 3.46
N VAL A 28 13.40 7.19 3.44
CA VAL A 28 11.93 7.21 3.31
C VAL A 28 11.52 6.69 1.93
N SER A 29 12.17 7.18 0.87
CA SER A 29 11.93 6.71 -0.50
C SER A 29 12.21 5.21 -0.65
N ALA A 30 13.35 4.73 -0.13
CA ALA A 30 13.70 3.32 -0.13
C ALA A 30 12.69 2.46 0.64
N TYR A 31 12.18 2.95 1.78
CA TYR A 31 11.14 2.26 2.54
C TYR A 31 9.83 2.15 1.75
N ILE A 32 9.39 3.24 1.12
CA ILE A 32 8.19 3.27 0.26
C ILE A 32 8.32 2.26 -0.89
N GLN A 33 9.48 2.23 -1.56
CA GLN A 33 9.73 1.31 -2.67
C GLN A 33 9.83 -0.15 -2.23
N LYS A 34 10.34 -0.41 -1.02
CA LYS A 34 10.34 -1.76 -0.44
C LYS A 34 8.92 -2.27 -0.19
N LYS A 35 8.00 -1.38 0.15
CA LYS A 35 6.58 -1.66 0.37
C LYS A 35 5.79 -1.59 -0.93
N LYS A 36 6.21 -2.45 -1.87
CA LYS A 36 5.60 -2.67 -3.18
C LYS A 36 4.91 -4.03 -3.29
N VAL A 37 3.80 -4.06 -4.01
CA VAL A 37 3.15 -5.29 -4.47
C VAL A 37 3.12 -5.33 -6.00
N ILE A 38 3.23 -6.54 -6.55
CA ILE A 38 3.23 -6.78 -7.99
C ILE A 38 2.02 -7.64 -8.31
N VAL A 39 1.20 -7.23 -9.27
CA VAL A 39 0.07 -8.01 -9.79
C VAL A 39 0.42 -8.49 -11.19
N ASP A 40 0.55 -9.80 -11.34
CA ASP A 40 0.71 -10.45 -12.63
C ASP A 40 -0.67 -10.82 -13.16
N THR A 41 -1.16 -10.07 -14.15
CA THR A 41 -2.52 -10.34 -14.67
C THR A 41 -2.58 -11.60 -15.53
N SER A 42 -1.45 -12.13 -15.99
CA SER A 42 -1.42 -13.40 -16.74
C SER A 42 -1.64 -14.60 -15.81
N LYS A 43 -1.34 -14.43 -14.52
CA LYS A 43 -1.57 -15.44 -13.47
C LYS A 43 -2.74 -15.12 -12.56
N ALA A 44 -3.27 -13.90 -12.60
CA ALA A 44 -4.25 -13.40 -11.62
C ALA A 44 -3.73 -13.62 -10.19
N GLU A 45 -2.49 -13.16 -9.95
CA GLU A 45 -1.79 -13.27 -8.67
C GLU A 45 -1.23 -11.92 -8.24
N LEU A 46 -1.23 -11.69 -6.93
CA LEU A 46 -0.57 -10.57 -6.28
C LEU A 46 0.57 -11.09 -5.42
N CYS A 47 1.78 -10.58 -5.66
CA CYS A 47 2.98 -10.93 -4.91
C CYS A 47 3.50 -9.72 -4.12
N PHE A 48 3.83 -9.95 -2.85
CA PHE A 48 4.49 -8.98 -2.00
C PHE A 48 5.99 -8.95 -2.31
N ALA A 49 6.53 -7.80 -2.72
CA ALA A 49 7.91 -7.74 -3.21
C ALA A 49 8.96 -7.99 -2.10
N ASP A 50 8.62 -7.71 -0.84
CA ASP A 50 9.53 -7.81 0.29
C ASP A 50 9.70 -9.23 0.85
N ASP A 51 8.68 -10.08 0.77
CA ASP A 51 8.75 -11.48 1.23
C ASP A 51 8.49 -12.53 0.15
N ARG A 52 8.14 -12.10 -1.08
CA ARG A 52 7.86 -12.94 -2.26
C ARG A 52 6.67 -13.89 -2.08
N GLN A 53 5.80 -13.65 -1.11
CA GLN A 53 4.55 -14.40 -0.97
C GLN A 53 3.57 -13.94 -2.05
N CYS A 54 3.04 -14.90 -2.80
CA CYS A 54 2.05 -14.67 -3.85
C CYS A 54 0.69 -15.24 -3.45
N HIS A 55 -0.38 -14.53 -3.83
CA HIS A 55 -1.75 -14.87 -3.48
C HIS A 55 -2.64 -14.76 -4.71
N PRO A 56 -3.64 -15.64 -4.87
CA PRO A 56 -4.61 -15.51 -5.95
C PRO A 56 -5.47 -14.26 -5.73
N VAL A 57 -5.84 -13.62 -6.82
CA VAL A 57 -6.70 -12.43 -6.84
C VAL A 57 -7.76 -12.55 -7.92
N LEU A 58 -8.87 -11.83 -7.80
CA LEU A 58 -9.77 -11.62 -8.95
C LEU A 58 -9.40 -10.31 -9.63
N ILE A 59 -9.33 -10.34 -10.94
CA ILE A 59 -8.99 -9.19 -11.78
C ILE A 59 -9.96 -9.07 -12.94
N GLY A 60 -9.85 -7.99 -13.69
CA GLY A 60 -10.62 -7.73 -14.90
C GLY A 60 -9.73 -7.56 -16.11
N THR A 61 -10.29 -7.74 -17.30
CA THR A 61 -9.61 -7.43 -18.57
C THR A 61 -9.26 -5.94 -18.68
N ALA A 62 -9.99 -5.07 -17.98
CA ALA A 62 -9.74 -3.64 -17.89
C ALA A 62 -8.78 -3.24 -16.75
N THR A 63 -8.16 -4.19 -16.03
CA THR A 63 -7.19 -3.85 -14.96
C THR A 63 -6.01 -3.09 -15.58
N PRO A 64 -5.78 -1.82 -15.20
CA PRO A 64 -4.82 -1.00 -15.91
C PRO A 64 -3.40 -1.41 -15.56
N LYS A 65 -2.54 -1.45 -16.59
CA LYS A 65 -1.12 -1.78 -16.47
C LYS A 65 -0.29 -0.58 -16.04
N GLY A 66 0.81 -0.84 -15.36
CA GLY A 66 1.79 0.19 -14.95
C GLY A 66 2.00 0.25 -13.45
N THR A 67 2.67 1.31 -13.01
CA THR A 67 3.02 1.55 -11.61
C THR A 67 2.18 2.66 -11.02
N PHE A 68 1.60 2.40 -9.86
CA PHE A 68 0.62 3.25 -9.20
C PHE A 68 0.97 3.46 -7.73
N GLY A 69 0.67 4.64 -7.22
CA GLY A 69 0.61 4.88 -5.78
C GLY A 69 -0.68 4.31 -5.21
N LEU A 70 -0.62 3.79 -3.98
CA LEU A 70 -1.78 3.28 -3.25
C LEU A 70 -2.29 4.32 -2.26
N THR A 71 -3.61 4.54 -2.27
CA THR A 71 -4.29 5.47 -1.35
C THR A 71 -5.44 4.76 -0.66
N LEU A 72 -5.54 4.88 0.67
CA LEU A 72 -6.69 4.37 1.40
C LEU A 72 -7.85 5.36 1.27
N ASN A 73 -9.01 4.89 0.81
CA ASN A 73 -10.20 5.69 0.60
C ASN A 73 -11.36 5.08 1.39
N SER A 74 -12.00 5.87 2.25
CA SER A 74 -13.24 5.46 2.91
C SER A 74 -14.39 5.36 1.91
N THR A 75 -15.34 4.45 2.15
CA THR A 75 -16.54 4.31 1.36
C THR A 75 -17.69 3.73 2.17
N ASP A 76 -18.89 4.29 1.97
CA ASP A 76 -20.12 3.76 2.57
C ASP A 76 -20.80 2.69 1.69
N LYS A 77 -20.16 2.32 0.56
CA LYS A 77 -20.72 1.33 -0.36
C LYS A 77 -20.73 -0.07 0.30
N PRO A 78 -21.86 -0.81 0.22
CA PRO A 78 -21.97 -2.12 0.85
C PRO A 78 -20.99 -3.13 0.25
N GLY A 79 -20.50 -4.04 1.09
CA GLY A 79 -19.62 -5.14 0.69
C GLY A 79 -18.12 -4.82 0.66
N TYR A 80 -17.71 -3.56 0.80
CA TYR A 80 -16.29 -3.17 0.82
C TYR A 80 -15.66 -3.18 2.22
N GLY A 81 -16.48 -3.11 3.28
CA GLY A 81 -16.00 -3.04 4.66
C GLY A 81 -15.53 -1.65 5.09
N GLY A 82 -16.11 -0.59 4.52
CA GLY A 82 -15.86 0.81 4.93
C GLY A 82 -14.73 1.51 4.20
N GLU A 83 -13.90 0.79 3.45
CA GLU A 83 -12.69 1.33 2.81
C GLU A 83 -12.24 0.48 1.62
N VAL A 84 -11.52 1.11 0.70
CA VAL A 84 -10.85 0.49 -0.45
C VAL A 84 -9.46 1.12 -0.64
N ILE A 85 -8.55 0.44 -1.32
CA ILE A 85 -7.23 0.99 -1.64
C ILE A 85 -7.24 1.41 -3.10
N GLY A 86 -7.49 2.69 -3.37
CA GLY A 86 -7.47 3.27 -4.71
C GLY A 86 -6.07 3.31 -5.30
N PHE A 87 -5.95 3.07 -6.61
CA PHE A 87 -4.67 3.15 -7.34
C PHE A 87 -4.75 3.88 -8.67
N LYS A 88 -5.94 4.03 -9.28
CA LYS A 88 -6.14 4.84 -10.49
C LYS A 88 -7.55 5.39 -10.54
N GLN A 89 -7.69 6.67 -10.87
CA GLN A 89 -8.99 7.31 -11.13
C GLN A 89 -9.13 7.59 -12.63
N GLU A 90 -10.27 7.21 -13.22
CA GLU A 90 -10.65 7.59 -14.57
C GLU A 90 -12.11 8.07 -14.56
N GLY A 91 -12.33 9.37 -14.80
CA GLY A 91 -13.65 9.97 -14.66
C GLY A 91 -14.23 9.71 -13.26
N ASP A 92 -15.41 9.10 -13.20
CA ASP A 92 -16.08 8.72 -11.95
C ASP A 92 -15.70 7.31 -11.44
N PHE A 93 -14.82 6.59 -12.14
CA PHE A 93 -14.42 5.23 -11.78
C PHE A 93 -13.07 5.19 -11.05
N LEU A 94 -13.08 4.69 -9.82
CA LEU A 94 -11.88 4.41 -9.03
C LEU A 94 -11.51 2.94 -9.15
N PHE A 95 -10.40 2.65 -9.84
CA PHE A 95 -9.75 1.34 -9.77
C PHE A 95 -9.12 1.17 -8.39
N ALA A 96 -9.48 0.09 -7.71
CA ALA A 96 -9.05 -0.16 -6.34
C ALA A 96 -8.70 -1.64 -6.10
N LEU A 97 -7.82 -1.87 -5.12
CA LEU A 97 -7.74 -3.13 -4.42
C LEU A 97 -8.79 -3.15 -3.31
N HIS A 98 -9.52 -4.25 -3.18
CA HIS A 98 -10.50 -4.41 -2.13
C HIS A 98 -10.72 -5.89 -1.77
N ARG A 99 -11.32 -6.12 -0.60
CA ARG A 99 -11.76 -7.46 -0.18
C ARG A 99 -12.70 -8.09 -1.22
N VAL A 100 -12.79 -9.42 -1.25
CA VAL A 100 -13.71 -10.11 -2.16
C VAL A 100 -15.14 -9.60 -1.96
N TRP A 101 -15.71 -9.01 -3.00
CA TRP A 101 -17.03 -8.39 -2.93
C TRP A 101 -18.13 -9.43 -3.20
N ASN A 102 -18.88 -9.79 -2.16
CA ASN A 102 -19.79 -10.93 -2.17
C ASN A 102 -21.28 -10.55 -2.21
N GLN A 103 -21.63 -9.34 -2.64
CA GLN A 103 -23.03 -8.89 -2.67
C GLN A 103 -23.86 -9.51 -3.81
N ILE A 104 -23.22 -10.18 -4.76
CA ILE A 104 -23.89 -10.97 -5.82
C ILE A 104 -23.46 -12.44 -5.67
N PRO A 105 -24.22 -13.26 -4.91
CA PRO A 105 -23.84 -14.66 -4.64
C PRO A 105 -23.69 -15.52 -5.91
N SER A 106 -24.47 -15.24 -6.95
CA SER A 106 -24.41 -15.97 -8.23
C SER A 106 -23.07 -15.81 -8.97
N GLU A 107 -22.26 -14.79 -8.64
CA GLU A 107 -20.92 -14.63 -9.20
C GLU A 107 -19.92 -15.62 -8.58
N ARG A 108 -20.19 -16.18 -7.41
CA ARG A 108 -19.34 -17.21 -6.76
C ARG A 108 -17.87 -16.78 -6.60
N ARG A 109 -17.65 -15.53 -6.20
CA ARG A 109 -16.32 -14.91 -6.16
C ARG A 109 -15.35 -15.63 -5.22
N ASN A 110 -15.84 -16.13 -4.09
CA ASN A 110 -15.02 -16.88 -3.13
C ASN A 110 -14.53 -18.21 -3.72
N GLU A 111 -15.35 -18.91 -4.51
CA GLU A 111 -14.92 -20.12 -5.19
C GLU A 111 -13.99 -19.82 -6.36
N ARG A 112 -14.26 -18.74 -7.11
CA ARG A 112 -13.41 -18.29 -8.21
C ARG A 112 -12.00 -17.95 -7.77
N ILE A 113 -11.84 -17.18 -6.68
CA ILE A 113 -10.51 -16.77 -6.20
C ILE A 113 -9.70 -17.97 -5.69
N ALA A 114 -10.38 -19.01 -5.20
CA ALA A 114 -9.77 -20.26 -4.75
C ALA A 114 -9.50 -21.26 -5.90
N SER A 115 -10.10 -21.06 -7.08
CA SER A 115 -9.90 -21.95 -8.22
C SER A 115 -8.45 -21.93 -8.66
N PRO A 116 -7.85 -23.08 -9.04
CA PRO A 116 -6.52 -23.09 -9.67
C PRO A 116 -6.55 -22.50 -11.08
N SER A 117 -7.70 -22.48 -11.75
CA SER A 117 -7.81 -21.97 -13.12
C SER A 117 -7.77 -20.44 -13.15
N VAL A 118 -6.82 -19.87 -13.89
CA VAL A 118 -6.70 -18.41 -14.09
C VAL A 118 -7.97 -17.84 -14.71
N SER A 119 -8.62 -18.56 -15.63
CA SER A 119 -9.83 -18.09 -16.31
C SER A 119 -10.98 -17.80 -15.35
N ASP A 120 -11.07 -18.53 -14.23
CA ASP A 120 -12.12 -18.33 -13.24
C ASP A 120 -11.92 -17.02 -12.47
N ARG A 121 -10.67 -16.56 -12.39
CA ARG A 121 -10.23 -15.36 -11.66
C ARG A 121 -10.26 -14.08 -12.48
N ILE A 122 -10.52 -14.15 -13.78
CA ILE A 122 -10.73 -12.98 -14.64
C ILE A 122 -12.23 -12.72 -14.75
N MET A 123 -12.76 -11.81 -13.93
CA MET A 123 -14.21 -11.57 -13.85
C MET A 123 -14.60 -10.14 -13.47
N THR A 124 -13.69 -9.33 -12.94
CA THR A 124 -14.03 -7.98 -12.45
C THR A 124 -14.00 -6.97 -13.61
N ASN A 125 -14.45 -5.74 -13.34
CA ASN A 125 -14.32 -4.62 -14.29
C ASN A 125 -13.00 -3.85 -14.13
N GLY A 126 -11.95 -4.49 -13.60
CA GLY A 126 -10.60 -3.92 -13.47
C GLY A 126 -10.14 -3.64 -12.03
N CYS A 127 -11.06 -3.69 -11.05
CA CYS A 127 -10.66 -3.70 -9.65
C CYS A 127 -10.04 -5.05 -9.26
N ILE A 128 -9.12 -5.03 -8.30
CA ILE A 128 -8.36 -6.20 -7.86
C ILE A 128 -8.94 -6.70 -6.54
N ASN A 129 -9.59 -7.86 -6.55
CA ASN A 129 -10.21 -8.42 -5.35
C ASN A 129 -9.23 -9.38 -4.69
N VAL A 130 -9.04 -9.22 -3.39
CA VAL A 130 -8.09 -10.01 -2.58
C VAL A 130 -8.81 -10.64 -1.39
N SER A 131 -8.21 -11.66 -0.77
CA SER A 131 -8.71 -12.17 0.51
C SER A 131 -8.56 -11.13 1.62
N ASP A 132 -9.35 -11.24 2.68
CA ASP A 132 -9.31 -10.30 3.80
C ASP A 132 -7.92 -10.18 4.43
N ALA A 133 -7.23 -11.31 4.61
CA ALA A 133 -5.87 -11.33 5.16
C ALA A 133 -4.86 -10.59 4.26
N VAL A 134 -4.98 -10.74 2.94
CA VAL A 134 -4.14 -10.02 1.97
C VAL A 134 -4.48 -8.53 2.00
N TYR A 135 -5.75 -8.16 2.12
CA TYR A 135 -6.18 -6.77 2.25
C TYR A 135 -5.57 -6.10 3.48
N GLU A 136 -5.65 -6.72 4.66
CA GLU A 136 -5.08 -6.14 5.90
C GLU A 136 -3.57 -5.93 5.78
N LYS A 137 -2.86 -6.85 5.12
CA LYS A 137 -1.44 -6.68 4.82
C LYS A 137 -1.22 -5.50 3.86
N LEU A 138 -1.99 -5.41 2.78
CA LEU A 138 -1.89 -4.36 1.75
C LEU A 138 -2.07 -2.94 2.29
N ARG A 139 -2.80 -2.74 3.39
CA ARG A 139 -2.94 -1.42 4.04
C ARG A 139 -1.61 -0.78 4.47
N HIS A 140 -0.54 -1.56 4.50
CA HIS A 140 0.82 -1.12 4.84
C HIS A 140 1.74 -0.98 3.62
N TYR A 141 1.19 -1.07 2.40
CA TYR A 141 1.92 -0.97 1.14
C TYR A 141 1.56 0.32 0.40
N PHE A 142 2.50 0.84 -0.38
CA PHE A 142 2.39 2.17 -0.97
C PHE A 142 2.48 2.15 -2.50
N VAL A 143 3.03 1.09 -3.08
CA VAL A 143 3.25 0.98 -4.52
C VAL A 143 2.61 -0.30 -5.03
N LEU A 144 1.81 -0.18 -6.09
CA LEU A 144 1.32 -1.29 -6.88
C LEU A 144 1.94 -1.23 -8.26
N GLU A 145 2.48 -2.35 -8.72
CA GLU A 145 2.92 -2.55 -10.09
C GLU A 145 2.04 -3.62 -10.73
N VAL A 146 1.36 -3.30 -11.83
CA VAL A 146 0.49 -4.23 -12.57
C VAL A 146 1.18 -4.57 -13.89
N ILE A 147 1.57 -5.84 -14.03
CA ILE A 147 2.26 -6.41 -15.20
C ILE A 147 1.39 -7.38 -15.96
#